data_AF-A0A968HQI8-F1
#
_entry.id   AF-A0A968HQI8-F1
#
_cell.length_a   1.000
_cell.length_b   1.000
_cell.length_c   1.000
_cell.angle_alpha   90.00
_cell.angle_beta   90.00
_cell.angle_gamma   90.00
#
_symmetry.space_group_name_H-M   'P 1'
#
loop_
_entity.id
_entity.type
_entity.pdbx_description
1 polymer ?
#
loop_
_entity_poly.entity_id
_entity_poly.type
_entity_poly.pdbx_seq_one_letter_code
_entity_poly.pdbx_strand_id
1 'polypeptide(L)'
;MIRISRQAEPEALTQERARRVANLRRAWLDAGIAANEPAAIAKFVEQYGDKLNVGYSVARQELLQLWARRCAYCSAPISKSDPIDHFRPRRPHSGERGYEHTGYWWLTWSWSNLLPSCTTCNGKKGNTFPVEGSDSRCGAKGSTTSERCSSIRPPTIRRNTSITSQS
;
A
#
# COMPACT_ATOMS: atom_id res chain seq x y z
N MET A 1 -8.09 -14.00 -10.66
CA MET A 1 -6.97 -13.04 -10.55
C MET A 1 -7.50 -11.67 -10.95
N ILE A 2 -7.44 -10.69 -10.04
CA ILE A 2 -7.96 -9.35 -10.27
C ILE A 2 -7.02 -8.65 -11.27
N ARG A 3 -7.45 -8.45 -12.51
CA ARG A 3 -6.72 -7.62 -13.49
C ARG A 3 -7.06 -6.15 -13.21
N ILE A 4 -6.16 -5.45 -12.54
CA ILE A 4 -6.30 -4.00 -12.30
C ILE A 4 -6.07 -3.30 -13.66
N SER A 5 -7.15 -2.82 -14.27
CA SER A 5 -7.08 -1.99 -15.48
C SER A 5 -6.47 -0.63 -15.12
N ARG A 6 -5.27 -0.36 -15.63
CA ARG A 6 -4.47 0.84 -15.33
C ARG A 6 -4.86 2.00 -16.23
N GLN A 7 -6.14 2.39 -16.23
CA GLN A 7 -6.51 3.69 -16.82
C GLN A 7 -5.70 4.81 -16.16
N ALA A 8 -5.57 5.94 -16.86
CA ALA A 8 -4.83 7.10 -16.37
C ALA A 8 -5.28 7.50 -14.96
N GLU A 9 -4.32 7.73 -14.08
CA GLU A 9 -4.57 8.22 -12.72
C GLU A 9 -5.22 9.61 -12.79
N PRO A 10 -6.32 9.88 -12.06
CA PRO A 10 -6.91 11.21 -12.00
C PRO A 10 -5.89 12.25 -11.50
N GLU A 11 -5.85 13.42 -12.13
CA GLU A 11 -4.88 14.46 -11.78
C GLU A 11 -5.00 14.89 -10.31
N ALA A 12 -6.24 15.03 -9.81
CA ALA A 12 -6.50 15.35 -8.41
C ALA A 12 -5.88 14.33 -7.45
N LEU A 13 -5.91 13.03 -7.78
CA LEU A 13 -5.25 12.00 -6.98
C LEU A 13 -3.74 12.12 -7.03
N THR A 14 -3.19 12.40 -8.22
CA THR A 14 -1.75 12.61 -8.41
C THR A 14 -1.24 13.76 -7.53
N GLN A 15 -1.96 14.88 -7.50
CA GLN A 15 -1.64 16.04 -6.68
C GLN A 15 -1.75 15.73 -5.18
N GLU A 16 -2.84 15.07 -4.75
CA GLU A 16 -3.02 14.64 -3.36
C GLU A 16 -1.92 13.67 -2.91
N ARG A 17 -1.58 12.69 -3.74
CA ARG A 17 -0.48 11.74 -3.51
C ARG A 17 0.84 12.46 -3.35
N ALA A 18 1.20 13.36 -4.27
CA ALA A 18 2.45 14.10 -4.22
C ALA A 18 2.58 14.91 -2.92
N ARG A 19 1.55 15.67 -2.57
CA ARG A 19 1.53 16.50 -1.34
C ARG A 19 1.64 15.65 -0.09
N ARG A 20 0.81 14.61 0.04
CA ARG A 20 0.69 13.82 1.28
C ARG A 20 1.87 12.91 1.51
N VAL A 21 2.34 12.24 0.46
CA VAL A 21 3.54 11.40 0.55
C VAL A 21 4.76 12.26 0.88
N ALA A 22 4.92 13.45 0.28
CA ALA A 22 6.02 14.34 0.62
C ALA A 22 6.00 14.77 2.10
N ASN A 23 4.84 15.16 2.61
CA ASN A 23 4.69 15.59 4.02
C ASN A 23 4.97 14.45 5.00
N LEU A 24 4.39 13.28 4.78
CA LEU A 24 4.63 12.13 5.66
C LEU A 24 6.03 11.56 5.51
N ARG A 25 6.63 11.63 4.31
CA ARG A 25 8.02 11.23 4.10
C ARG A 25 8.99 12.11 4.87
N ARG A 26 8.75 13.43 4.95
CA ARG A 26 9.55 14.31 5.81
C ARG A 26 9.44 13.89 7.27
N ALA A 27 8.22 13.76 7.79
CA ALA A 27 8.00 13.30 9.16
C ALA A 27 8.63 11.92 9.46
N TRP A 28 8.60 11.00 8.49
CA TRP A 28 9.24 9.70 8.59
C TRP A 28 10.76 9.79 8.73
N LEU A 29 11.40 10.63 7.91
CA LEU A 29 12.84 10.85 7.93
C LEU A 29 13.27 11.56 9.21
N ASP A 30 12.52 12.58 9.65
CA ASP A 30 12.78 13.33 10.89
C ASP A 30 12.67 12.43 12.13
N ALA A 31 11.74 11.47 12.11
CA ALA A 31 11.59 10.47 13.17
C ALA A 31 12.68 9.37 13.14
N GLY A 32 13.53 9.33 12.11
CA GLY A 32 14.62 8.36 12.00
C GLY A 32 14.17 6.90 11.86
N ILE A 33 12.95 6.65 11.39
CA ILE A 33 12.35 5.31 11.39
C ILE A 33 13.04 4.42 10.35
N ALA A 34 13.57 3.28 10.80
CA ALA A 34 14.15 2.29 9.91
C ALA A 34 13.06 1.46 9.22
N ALA A 35 13.31 1.09 7.95
CA ALA A 35 12.38 0.35 7.11
C ALA A 35 12.07 -1.08 7.61
N ASN A 36 12.91 -1.63 8.50
CA ASN A 36 12.85 -2.99 9.00
C ASN A 36 12.44 -3.07 10.49
N GLU A 37 11.79 -2.03 11.02
CA GLU A 37 11.34 -1.96 12.42
C GLU A 37 9.81 -1.92 12.53
N PRO A 38 9.11 -3.08 12.50
CA PRO A 38 7.65 -3.13 12.44
C PRO A 38 6.95 -2.34 13.55
N ALA A 39 7.51 -2.32 14.77
CA ALA A 39 6.94 -1.60 15.91
C ALA A 39 6.99 -0.08 15.73
N ALA A 40 8.10 0.46 15.22
CA ALA A 40 8.23 1.89 14.94
C ALA A 40 7.28 2.32 13.81
N ILE A 41 7.15 1.46 12.80
CA ILE A 41 6.25 1.69 11.66
C ILE A 41 4.79 1.65 12.12
N ALA A 42 4.41 0.70 12.98
CA ALA A 42 3.08 0.62 13.56
C ALA A 42 2.71 1.92 14.29
N LYS A 43 3.61 2.41 15.16
CA LYS A 43 3.43 3.68 15.89
C LYS A 43 3.28 4.87 14.95
N PHE A 44 4.09 4.94 13.89
CA PHE A 44 3.98 5.99 12.89
C PHE A 44 2.62 5.97 12.17
N VAL A 45 2.19 4.80 11.72
CA VAL A 45 0.90 4.63 11.02
C VAL A 45 -0.28 4.94 11.95
N GLU A 46 -0.17 4.63 13.23
CA GLU A 46 -1.15 4.99 14.25
C GLU A 46 -1.20 6.51 14.47
N GLN A 47 -0.05 7.14 14.74
CA GLN A 47 0.08 8.58 14.95
C GLN A 47 -0.46 9.40 13.78
N TYR A 48 -0.24 8.95 12.54
CA TYR A 48 -0.69 9.64 11.32
C TYR A 48 -1.95 9.04 10.71
N GLY A 49 -2.68 8.20 11.46
CA GLY A 49 -3.86 7.47 10.99
C GLY A 49 -4.91 8.36 10.33
N ASP A 50 -5.25 9.48 10.95
CA ASP A 50 -6.22 10.43 10.43
C ASP A 50 -5.78 11.05 9.10
N LYS A 51 -4.48 11.33 8.96
CA LYS A 51 -3.91 11.86 7.71
C LYS A 51 -3.90 10.81 6.61
N LEU A 52 -3.71 9.54 6.95
CA LEU A 52 -3.71 8.39 6.05
C LEU A 52 -5.13 7.96 5.60
N ASN A 53 -6.17 8.30 6.35
CA ASN A 53 -7.55 7.90 6.05
C ASN A 53 -8.30 8.88 5.11
N VAL A 54 -7.62 9.89 4.58
CA VAL A 54 -8.23 10.96 3.78
C VAL A 54 -7.44 11.22 2.48
N GLY A 55 -8.04 11.92 1.52
CA GLY A 55 -7.37 12.40 0.30
C GLY A 55 -7.46 11.46 -0.91
N TYR A 56 -7.82 10.19 -0.74
CA TYR A 56 -8.13 9.29 -1.86
C TYR A 56 -9.61 9.34 -2.29
N SER A 57 -10.46 10.07 -1.55
CA SER A 57 -11.86 10.31 -1.91
C SER A 57 -12.02 11.12 -3.19
N VAL A 58 -11.00 11.92 -3.56
CA VAL A 58 -10.99 12.72 -4.79
C VAL A 58 -11.06 11.89 -6.06
N ALA A 59 -10.63 10.62 -6.00
CA ALA A 59 -10.63 9.69 -7.12
C ALA A 59 -11.80 8.69 -7.05
N ARG A 60 -12.70 8.86 -6.08
CA ARG A 60 -13.72 7.86 -5.77
C ARG A 60 -14.69 7.66 -6.92
N GLN A 61 -15.10 8.74 -7.58
CA GLN A 61 -16.10 8.65 -8.64
C GLN A 61 -15.55 7.91 -9.85
N GLU A 62 -14.35 8.27 -10.27
CA GLU A 62 -13.58 7.66 -11.34
C GLU A 62 -13.30 6.19 -11.04
N LEU A 63 -12.94 5.86 -9.78
CA LEU A 63 -12.72 4.48 -9.35
C LEU A 63 -14.01 3.66 -9.43
N LEU A 64 -15.13 4.21 -8.94
CA LEU A 64 -16.42 3.52 -9.03
C LEU A 64 -16.88 3.34 -10.47
N GLN A 65 -16.62 4.29 -11.36
CA GLN A 65 -16.95 4.18 -12.79
C GLN A 65 -16.11 3.12 -13.48
N LEU A 66 -14.79 3.12 -13.25
CA LEU A 66 -13.85 2.14 -13.81
C LEU A 66 -14.25 0.70 -13.48
N TRP A 67 -14.78 0.48 -12.28
CA TRP A 67 -15.20 -0.84 -11.79
C TRP A 67 -16.70 -1.10 -11.97
N ALA A 68 -17.40 -0.29 -12.76
CA ALA A 68 -18.84 -0.40 -12.99
C ALA A 68 -19.67 -0.52 -11.70
N ARG A 69 -19.22 0.18 -10.64
CA ARG A 69 -19.80 0.17 -9.29
C ARG A 69 -19.92 -1.23 -8.69
N ARG A 70 -18.91 -2.07 -8.92
CA ARG A 70 -18.80 -3.42 -8.36
C ARG A 70 -17.59 -3.56 -7.45
N CYS A 71 -17.72 -4.45 -6.47
CA CYS A 71 -16.64 -4.84 -5.57
C CYS A 71 -15.54 -5.57 -6.36
N ALA A 72 -14.28 -5.18 -6.17
CA ALA A 72 -13.13 -5.78 -6.82
C ALA A 72 -12.93 -7.27 -6.48
N TYR A 73 -13.47 -7.72 -5.34
CA TYR A 73 -13.31 -9.08 -4.84
C TYR A 73 -14.46 -10.00 -5.27
N CYS A 74 -15.69 -9.68 -4.85
CA CYS A 74 -16.85 -10.54 -5.08
C CYS A 74 -17.70 -10.10 -6.27
N SER A 75 -17.35 -9.01 -6.95
CA SER A 75 -18.13 -8.43 -8.07
C SER A 75 -19.57 -8.02 -7.72
N ALA A 76 -19.95 -8.05 -6.44
CA ALA A 76 -21.26 -7.59 -5.98
C ALA A 76 -21.41 -6.06 -6.20
N PRO A 77 -22.63 -5.56 -6.42
CA PRO A 77 -22.88 -4.13 -6.50
C PRO A 77 -22.44 -3.42 -5.21
N ILE A 78 -21.87 -2.22 -5.36
CA ILE A 78 -21.48 -1.38 -4.23
C ILE A 78 -22.09 0.02 -4.33
N SER A 79 -22.31 0.61 -3.17
CA SER A 79 -22.88 1.92 -2.96
C SER A 79 -21.81 3.01 -2.91
N LYS A 80 -22.25 4.28 -2.84
CA LYS A 80 -21.34 5.41 -2.64
C LYS A 80 -20.74 5.46 -1.23
N SER A 81 -21.26 4.73 -0.26
CA SER A 81 -20.74 4.66 1.12
C SER A 81 -19.80 3.48 1.38
N ASP A 82 -19.74 2.50 0.46
CA ASP A 82 -18.84 1.36 0.60
C ASP A 82 -17.35 1.76 0.62
N PRO A 83 -16.49 1.02 1.32
CA PRO A 83 -15.09 1.40 1.48
C PRO A 83 -14.29 1.35 0.17
N ILE A 84 -13.23 2.14 0.11
CA ILE A 84 -12.12 1.92 -0.82
C ILE A 84 -11.05 1.16 -0.03
N ASP A 85 -10.75 -0.05 -0.46
CA ASP A 85 -9.69 -0.87 0.11
C ASP A 85 -8.34 -0.50 -0.51
N HIS A 86 -7.29 -0.79 0.24
CA HIS A 86 -5.91 -0.71 -0.20
C HIS A 86 -5.41 -2.11 -0.50
N PHE A 87 -5.07 -2.38 -1.77
CA PHE A 87 -4.56 -3.69 -2.20
C PHE A 87 -3.36 -4.12 -1.34
N ARG A 88 -2.38 -3.22 -1.20
CA ARG A 88 -1.27 -3.29 -0.23
C ARG A 88 -1.67 -2.49 1.02
N PRO A 89 -1.84 -3.14 2.19
CA PRO A 89 -2.31 -2.50 3.41
C PRO A 89 -1.34 -1.45 3.95
N ARG A 90 -1.88 -0.36 4.49
CA ARG A 90 -1.07 0.72 5.10
C ARG A 90 -0.46 0.32 6.46
N ARG A 91 -1.14 -0.55 7.20
CA ARG A 91 -0.73 -1.01 8.54
C ARG A 91 0.14 -2.27 8.42
N PRO A 92 1.07 -2.48 9.35
CA PRO A 92 1.80 -3.74 9.44
C PRO A 92 0.85 -4.91 9.75
N HIS A 93 1.30 -6.10 9.39
CA HIS A 93 0.66 -7.36 9.72
C HIS A 93 1.73 -8.38 10.14
N SER A 94 1.46 -9.09 11.22
CA SER A 94 2.34 -10.11 11.81
C SER A 94 1.50 -11.29 12.27
N GLY A 95 2.01 -12.52 12.16
CA GLY A 95 1.41 -13.69 12.79
C GLY A 95 1.10 -14.87 11.86
N GLU A 96 0.96 -14.63 10.55
CA GLU A 96 0.78 -15.71 9.57
C GLU A 96 1.92 -15.70 8.56
N ARG A 97 2.67 -16.82 8.52
CA ARG A 97 3.73 -17.04 7.53
C ARG A 97 3.14 -16.91 6.13
N GLY A 98 3.75 -16.10 5.26
CA GLY A 98 3.15 -15.76 3.95
C GLY A 98 2.58 -14.35 3.87
N TYR A 99 2.29 -13.72 5.01
CA TYR A 99 1.54 -12.46 5.05
C TYR A 99 2.20 -11.38 5.90
N GLU A 100 3.37 -11.66 6.47
CA GLU A 100 4.11 -10.73 7.30
C GLU A 100 4.65 -9.56 6.47
N HIS A 101 4.29 -8.34 6.87
CA HIS A 101 4.82 -7.13 6.25
C HIS A 101 4.80 -5.94 7.22
N THR A 102 5.72 -5.01 6.99
CA THR A 102 5.83 -3.76 7.76
C THR A 102 4.72 -2.74 7.44
N GLY A 103 3.93 -2.97 6.40
CA GLY A 103 2.90 -2.05 5.92
C GLY A 103 3.43 -1.10 4.86
N TYR A 104 2.51 -0.60 4.03
CA TYR A 104 2.78 0.11 2.79
C TYR A 104 2.15 1.51 2.78
N TRP A 105 2.30 2.27 3.88
CA TRP A 105 1.63 3.56 4.05
C TRP A 105 1.91 4.57 2.93
N TRP A 106 3.10 4.52 2.30
CA TRP A 106 3.44 5.42 1.19
C TRP A 106 2.67 5.10 -0.10
N LEU A 107 2.03 3.93 -0.19
CA LEU A 107 1.17 3.52 -1.30
C LEU A 107 -0.31 3.84 -1.07
N THR A 108 -0.67 4.46 0.07
CA THR A 108 -2.06 4.78 0.42
C THR A 108 -2.80 5.55 -0.69
N TRP A 109 -2.14 6.50 -1.36
CA TRP A 109 -2.76 7.29 -2.43
C TRP A 109 -2.41 6.81 -3.84
N SER A 110 -1.77 5.66 -3.99
CA SER A 110 -1.41 5.14 -5.31
C SER A 110 -2.66 4.61 -6.01
N TRP A 111 -2.96 5.09 -7.22
CA TRP A 111 -4.12 4.65 -8.00
C TRP A 111 -4.18 3.13 -8.18
N SER A 112 -3.04 2.51 -8.48
CA SER A 112 -2.91 1.05 -8.60
C SER A 112 -3.12 0.28 -7.28
N ASN A 113 -3.15 0.98 -6.15
CA ASN A 113 -3.33 0.42 -4.82
C ASN A 113 -4.75 0.59 -4.29
N LEU A 114 -5.62 1.37 -4.95
CA LEU A 114 -7.00 1.61 -4.52
C LEU A 114 -7.95 0.64 -5.20
N LEU A 115 -8.79 -0.03 -4.42
CA LEU A 115 -9.78 -0.98 -4.91
C LEU A 115 -11.16 -0.66 -4.34
N PRO A 116 -12.21 -0.56 -5.16
CA PRO A 116 -13.57 -0.50 -4.63
C PRO A 116 -13.93 -1.84 -3.97
N SER A 117 -14.36 -1.82 -2.71
CA SER A 117 -14.70 -3.05 -1.98
C SER A 117 -16.00 -2.88 -1.21
N CYS A 118 -16.80 -3.94 -1.13
CA CYS A 118 -17.87 -3.97 -0.13
C CYS A 118 -17.28 -4.10 1.28
N THR A 119 -18.05 -3.69 2.29
CA THR A 119 -17.66 -3.78 3.71
C THR A 119 -17.28 -5.21 4.13
N THR A 120 -17.99 -6.22 3.63
CA THR A 120 -17.72 -7.63 3.96
C THR A 120 -16.37 -8.10 3.45
N CYS A 121 -16.03 -7.84 2.18
CA CYS A 121 -14.74 -8.26 1.61
C CYS A 121 -13.57 -7.49 2.22
N ASN A 122 -13.75 -6.17 2.43
CA ASN A 122 -12.75 -5.32 3.06
C ASN A 122 -12.45 -5.79 4.51
N GLY A 123 -13.51 -6.09 5.27
CA GLY A 123 -13.37 -6.62 6.64
C GLY A 123 -12.70 -7.99 6.69
N LYS A 124 -13.06 -8.91 5.78
CA LYS A 124 -12.43 -10.24 5.68
C LYS A 124 -10.95 -10.17 5.32
N LYS A 125 -10.56 -9.27 4.41
CA LYS A 125 -9.15 -9.09 4.01
C LYS A 125 -8.33 -8.43 5.11
N GLY A 126 -8.87 -7.39 5.76
CA GLY A 126 -8.16 -6.63 6.78
C GLY A 126 -6.80 -6.12 6.28
N ASN A 127 -5.76 -6.31 7.09
CA ASN A 127 -4.38 -5.95 6.76
C ASN A 127 -3.58 -7.11 6.17
N THR A 128 -4.24 -8.18 5.72
CA THR A 128 -3.56 -9.36 5.17
C THR A 128 -3.23 -9.15 3.70
N PHE A 129 -1.97 -9.35 3.34
CA PHE A 129 -1.48 -9.26 1.96
C PHE A 129 -0.41 -10.32 1.69
N PRO A 130 -0.58 -11.19 0.66
CA PRO A 130 0.41 -12.20 0.34
C PRO A 130 1.76 -11.57 -0.03
N VAL A 131 2.82 -11.93 0.68
CA VAL A 131 4.19 -11.51 0.39
C VAL A 131 4.92 -12.67 -0.26
N GLU A 132 5.32 -12.49 -1.51
CA GLU A 132 6.07 -13.50 -2.26
C GLU A 132 7.48 -13.64 -1.64
N GLY A 133 7.87 -14.86 -1.24
CA GLY A 133 9.22 -15.19 -0.76
C GLY A 133 9.39 -15.46 0.74
N SER A 134 8.33 -15.52 1.55
CA SER A 134 8.41 -16.08 2.93
C SER A 134 8.22 -17.60 2.97
N ASP A 135 7.90 -18.21 1.83
CA ASP A 135 8.04 -19.63 1.55
C ASP A 135 9.33 -19.84 0.74
N SER A 136 10.13 -20.83 1.10
CA SER A 136 11.35 -21.30 0.43
C SER A 136 11.13 -21.85 -1.00
N ARG A 137 10.06 -21.44 -1.68
CA ARG A 137 9.71 -21.79 -3.06
C ARG A 137 9.90 -20.65 -4.05
N CYS A 138 10.67 -19.62 -3.70
CA CYS A 138 11.28 -18.73 -4.69
C CYS A 138 12.37 -19.49 -5.47
N GLY A 139 11.91 -20.39 -6.33
CA GLY A 139 12.72 -21.36 -7.05
C GLY A 139 11.87 -22.34 -7.85
N ALA A 140 10.73 -21.93 -8.42
CA ALA A 140 10.07 -22.73 -9.45
C ALA A 140 9.24 -21.85 -10.38
N LYS A 141 9.37 -22.15 -11.66
CA LYS A 141 9.01 -21.34 -12.82
C LYS A 141 7.51 -21.09 -12.95
N GLY A 142 7.17 -19.93 -13.50
CA GLY A 142 6.00 -19.76 -14.36
C GLY A 142 4.69 -19.36 -13.68
N SER A 143 4.54 -18.09 -13.33
CA SER A 143 3.24 -17.42 -13.49
C SER A 143 3.44 -15.90 -13.66
N THR A 144 2.78 -15.33 -14.66
CA THR A 144 3.16 -14.09 -15.33
C THR A 144 2.64 -12.82 -14.64
N THR A 145 2.71 -12.75 -13.31
CA THR A 145 2.36 -11.53 -12.54
C THR A 145 3.31 -11.29 -11.35
N SER A 146 4.61 -11.54 -11.54
CA SER A 146 5.62 -11.17 -10.55
C SER A 146 6.02 -9.70 -10.73
N GLU A 147 5.39 -8.79 -9.98
CA GLU A 147 6.04 -7.50 -9.72
C GLU A 147 7.23 -7.77 -8.81
N ARG A 148 8.43 -7.75 -9.43
CA ARG A 148 9.73 -7.93 -8.80
C ARG A 148 9.80 -7.14 -7.49
N CYS A 149 10.40 -7.76 -6.47
CA CYS A 149 10.60 -7.33 -5.07
C CYS A 149 11.11 -5.87 -4.85
N SER A 150 11.46 -5.16 -5.92
CA SER A 150 11.94 -3.78 -5.95
C SER A 150 10.89 -2.73 -5.55
N SER A 151 9.59 -2.97 -5.76
CA SER A 151 8.51 -1.99 -5.48
C SER A 151 7.96 -2.04 -4.03
N ILE A 152 8.59 -2.84 -3.16
CA ILE A 152 8.08 -3.22 -1.83
C ILE A 152 8.73 -2.38 -0.71
N ARG A 153 9.78 -1.60 -1.00
CA ARG A 153 10.58 -0.96 0.06
C ARG A 153 9.98 0.38 0.54
N PRO A 154 9.92 0.61 1.86
CA PRO A 154 9.61 1.92 2.42
C PRO A 154 10.58 3.00 1.94
N PRO A 155 10.25 4.30 2.12
CA PRO A 155 11.21 5.37 1.93
C PRO A 155 12.42 5.13 2.83
N THR A 156 13.55 4.73 2.25
CA THR A 156 14.76 4.45 3.02
C THR A 156 15.51 5.75 3.30
N ILE A 157 16.03 5.85 4.53
CA ILE A 157 17.12 6.77 4.85
C ILE A 157 18.34 6.22 4.09
N ARG A 158 18.89 6.99 3.14
CA ARG A 158 20.24 6.68 2.62
C ARG A 158 21.20 6.88 3.78
N ARG A 159 21.62 5.80 4.43
CA ARG A 159 22.84 5.86 5.25
C ARG A 159 23.98 6.11 4.28
N ASN A 160 24.57 7.31 4.31
CA ASN A 160 25.86 7.54 3.67
C ASN A 160 26.85 6.62 4.38
N THR A 161 27.15 5.47 3.81
CA THR A 161 28.34 4.70 4.20
C THR A 161 29.54 5.35 3.54
N SER A 162 29.91 6.53 4.02
CA SER A 162 31.24 7.09 3.83
C SER A 162 32.12 6.55 4.96
N ILE A 163 32.47 5.27 4.88
CA ILE A 163 33.63 4.76 5.61
C ILE A 163 34.80 4.91 4.63
N THR A 164 35.49 6.03 4.76
CA THR A 164 36.81 6.22 4.18
C THR A 164 37.78 5.37 4.99
N SER A 165 38.11 4.17 4.52
CA SER A 165 39.29 3.43 4.98
C SER A 165 40.47 3.78 4.06
N GLN A 166 41.21 4.82 4.43
CA GLN A 166 42.61 5.10 4.07
C GLN A 166 43.18 5.71 5.37
N SER A 167 44.25 5.23 5.99
CA SER A 167 45.45 4.53 5.51
C SER A 167 46.00 3.61 6.60
#